data_AF-A0A534UAE0-F1
#
_entry.id   AF-A0A534UAE0-F1
#
_cell.length_a   1.000
_cell.length_b   1.000
_cell.length_c   1.000
_cell.angle_alpha   90.00
_cell.angle_beta   90.00
_cell.angle_gamma   90.00
#
_symmetry.space_group_name_H-M   'P 1'
#
loop_
_entity.id
_entity.type
_entity.pdbx_description
1 polymer ?
#
loop_
_entity_poly.entity_id
_entity_poly.type
_entity_poly.pdbx_seq_one_letter_code
_entity_poly.pdbx_strand_id
1 'polypeptide(L)'
;GFVAIIDNPDAFSFPSGHAAAAFAVAVALAGQGAGLGPLALVLATAIGISRIYLGAHYPLDVAVGALLGCGCGGLARLLVVF
;
A
#
# COMPACT_ATOMS: atom_id res chain seq x y z
N GLY A 1 12.31 -10.65 -17.68
CA GLY A 1 11.64 -10.65 -16.36
C GLY A 1 12.44 -9.79 -15.42
N PHE A 2 11.82 -9.14 -14.43
CA PHE A 2 12.56 -8.42 -13.40
C PHE A 2 13.45 -9.41 -12.64
N VAL A 3 14.70 -9.03 -12.40
CA VAL A 3 15.60 -9.79 -11.53
C VAL A 3 15.29 -9.35 -10.10
N ALA A 4 14.79 -10.28 -9.29
CA ALA A 4 14.54 -10.01 -7.88
C ALA A 4 15.87 -9.78 -7.16
N ILE A 5 15.96 -8.67 -6.43
CA ILE A 5 17.15 -8.32 -5.63
C ILE A 5 17.05 -8.97 -4.23
N ILE A 6 15.82 -9.26 -3.78
CA ILE A 6 15.53 -9.91 -2.51
C ILE A 6 14.61 -11.10 -2.74
N ASP A 7 14.70 -12.11 -1.86
CA ASP A 7 13.68 -13.15 -1.79
C ASP A 7 12.37 -12.54 -1.31
N ASN A 8 11.31 -12.77 -2.07
CA ASN A 8 9.98 -12.35 -1.69
C ASN A 8 9.37 -13.42 -0.76
N PRO A 9 9.06 -13.09 0.51
CA PRO A 9 8.46 -14.07 1.43
C PRO A 9 7.00 -14.37 1.07
N ASP A 10 6.36 -13.53 0.25
CA ASP A 10 4.98 -13.76 -0.17
C ASP A 10 4.91 -14.90 -1.20
N ALA A 11 4.10 -15.92 -0.90
CA ALA A 11 3.90 -17.08 -1.79
C ALA A 11 3.32 -16.69 -3.17
N PHE A 12 2.67 -15.54 -3.27
CA PHE A 12 2.12 -14.97 -4.50
C PHE A 12 2.48 -13.49 -4.62
N SER A 13 2.93 -13.07 -5.80
CA SER A 13 3.25 -11.66 -6.08
C SER A 13 2.01 -10.79 -6.26
N PHE A 14 0.85 -11.36 -6.62
CA PHE A 14 -0.36 -10.60 -6.89
C PHE A 14 -1.49 -10.90 -5.89
N PRO A 15 -2.21 -9.87 -5.38
CA PRO A 15 -1.86 -8.45 -5.38
C PRO A 15 -0.77 -8.14 -4.33
N SER A 16 -0.12 -6.97 -4.39
CA SER A 16 0.92 -6.63 -3.41
C SER A 16 0.32 -6.33 -2.03
N GLY A 17 0.59 -7.21 -1.04
CA GLY A 17 0.14 -7.03 0.34
C GLY A 17 0.76 -5.82 1.03
N HIS A 18 2.05 -5.54 0.77
CA HIS A 18 2.75 -4.35 1.26
C HIS A 18 2.09 -3.06 0.78
N ALA A 19 1.73 -2.98 -0.50
CA ALA A 19 1.00 -1.84 -1.04
C ALA A 19 -0.40 -1.74 -0.42
N ALA A 20 -1.15 -2.83 -0.33
CA ALA A 20 -2.48 -2.84 0.27
C ALA A 20 -2.49 -2.34 1.72
N ALA A 21 -1.59 -2.85 2.56
CA ALA A 21 -1.49 -2.42 3.96
C ALA A 21 -1.11 -0.94 4.07
N ALA A 22 -0.12 -0.47 3.31
CA ALA A 22 0.36 0.89 3.39
C ALA A 22 -0.71 1.91 2.95
N PHE A 23 -1.40 1.64 1.84
CA PHE A 23 -2.47 2.52 1.36
C PHE A 23 -3.72 2.46 2.26
N ALA A 24 -4.03 1.32 2.87
CA ALA A 24 -5.11 1.22 3.87
C ALA A 24 -4.85 2.12 5.08
N VAL A 25 -3.63 2.10 5.62
CA VAL A 25 -3.23 2.98 6.73
C VAL A 25 -3.28 4.44 6.31
N ALA A 26 -2.78 4.79 5.12
CA ALA A 26 -2.81 6.16 4.62
C ALA A 26 -4.23 6.73 4.53
N VAL A 27 -5.18 5.94 4.03
CA VAL A 27 -6.59 6.34 3.94
C VAL A 27 -7.27 6.35 5.31
N ALA A 28 -6.99 5.40 6.19
CA ALA A 28 -7.56 5.36 7.53
C ALA A 28 -7.13 6.59 8.38
N LEU A 29 -5.88 7.02 8.24
CA LEU A 29 -5.32 8.20 8.93
C LEU A 29 -5.71 9.54 8.30
N ALA A 30 -6.29 9.54 7.10
CA ALA A 30 -6.69 10.77 6.42
C ALA A 30 -7.70 11.55 7.28
N GLY A 31 -7.33 12.73 7.78
CA GLY A 31 -8.21 13.56 8.62
C GLY A 31 -8.18 13.24 10.12
N GLN A 32 -7.32 12.32 10.60
CA GLN A 32 -7.10 12.05 12.04
C GLN A 32 -6.10 13.04 12.70
N GLY A 33 -5.66 14.09 11.97
CA GLY A 33 -4.72 15.11 12.44
C GLY A 33 -4.16 15.94 11.28
N ALA A 34 -3.62 17.12 11.59
CA ALA A 34 -3.04 18.01 10.57
C ALA A 34 -1.82 17.34 9.90
N GLY A 35 -1.93 17.04 8.61
CA GLY A 35 -0.81 16.54 7.79
C GLY A 35 -0.52 15.03 7.86
N LEU A 36 -1.16 14.26 8.75
CA LEU A 36 -0.90 12.82 8.87
C LEU A 36 -1.32 12.02 7.62
N GLY A 37 -2.48 12.34 7.03
CA GLY A 37 -2.95 11.71 5.79
C GLY A 37 -1.97 11.89 4.63
N PRO A 38 -1.61 13.14 4.27
CA PRO A 38 -0.61 13.41 3.23
C PRO A 38 0.75 12.74 3.50
N LEU A 39 1.26 12.80 4.74
CA LEU A 39 2.50 12.13 5.11
C LEU A 39 2.43 10.62 4.90
N ALA A 40 1.35 9.98 5.39
CA ALA A 40 1.14 8.55 5.24
C ALA A 40 1.00 8.14 3.77
N LEU A 41 0.38 8.99 2.93
CA LEU A 41 0.26 8.74 1.49
C LEU A 41 1.62 8.79 0.78
N VAL A 42 2.48 9.74 1.13
CA VAL A 42 3.85 9.83 0.60
C VAL A 42 4.64 8.58 0.99
N LEU A 43 4.56 8.16 2.25
CA LEU A 43 5.21 6.93 2.72
C LEU A 43 4.66 5.67 2.03
N ALA A 44 3.33 5.57 1.86
CA ALA A 44 2.71 4.45 1.16
C ALA A 44 3.16 4.36 -0.31
N THR A 45 3.28 5.51 -0.97
CA THR A 45 3.81 5.59 -2.34
C THR A 45 5.27 5.15 -2.39
N ALA A 46 6.10 5.61 -1.45
CA ALA A 46 7.51 5.20 -1.36
C ALA A 46 7.65 3.68 -1.11
N ILE A 47 6.78 3.09 -0.28
CA ILE A 47 6.72 1.64 -0.07
C ILE A 47 6.38 0.92 -1.38
N GLY A 48 5.35 1.38 -2.12
CA GLY A 48 4.97 0.79 -3.41
C GLY A 48 6.11 0.85 -4.44
N ILE A 49 6.79 1.98 -4.56
CA ILE A 49 7.96 2.14 -5.44
C ILE A 49 9.09 1.18 -5.02
N SER A 50 9.35 1.02 -3.72
CA SER A 50 10.39 0.10 -3.24
C SER A 50 10.12 -1.34 -3.67
N ARG A 51 8.85 -1.76 -3.74
CA ARG A 51 8.47 -3.13 -4.13
C ARG A 51 8.74 -3.41 -5.61
N ILE A 52 8.54 -2.40 -6.45
CA ILE A 52 8.88 -2.47 -7.89
C ILE A 52 10.40 -2.45 -8.06
N TYR A 53 11.10 -1.54 -7.37
CA TYR A 53 12.55 -1.38 -7.47
C TYR A 53 13.32 -2.65 -7.09
N LEU A 54 12.87 -3.34 -6.04
CA LEU A 54 13.50 -4.59 -5.59
C LEU A 54 13.13 -5.80 -6.47
N GLY A 55 12.28 -5.62 -7.48
CA GLY A 55 11.80 -6.70 -8.33
C GLY A 55 10.88 -7.70 -7.61
N ALA A 56 10.32 -7.34 -6.45
CA ALA A 56 9.44 -8.20 -5.66
C ALA A 56 8.02 -8.27 -6.24
N HIS A 57 7.57 -7.19 -6.89
CA HIS A 57 6.22 -7.07 -7.45
C HIS A 57 6.23 -6.33 -8.79
N TYR A 58 5.30 -6.70 -9.67
CA TYR A 58 5.03 -5.93 -10.87
C TYR A 58 4.30 -4.62 -10.54
N PRO A 59 4.43 -3.57 -11.38
CA PRO A 59 3.69 -2.32 -11.19
C PRO A 59 2.18 -2.51 -11.05
N LEU A 60 1.61 -3.50 -11.75
CA LEU A 60 0.18 -3.83 -11.66
C LEU A 60 -0.19 -4.42 -10.30
N ASP A 61 0.67 -5.27 -9.71
CA ASP A 61 0.44 -5.85 -8.38
C ASP A 61 0.37 -4.76 -7.31
N VAL A 62 1.24 -3.75 -7.44
CA VAL A 62 1.27 -2.58 -6.56
C VAL A 62 0.05 -1.69 -6.78
N ALA A 63 -0.36 -1.46 -8.04
CA ALA A 63 -1.55 -0.66 -8.34
C ALA A 63 -2.84 -1.29 -7.81
N VAL A 64 -3.02 -2.60 -8.02
CA VAL A 64 -4.18 -3.34 -7.48
C VAL A 64 -4.13 -3.40 -5.96
N GLY A 65 -2.95 -3.62 -5.37
CA GLY A 65 -2.75 -3.55 -3.92
C GLY A 65 -3.16 -2.19 -3.36
N ALA A 66 -2.72 -1.09 -3.96
CA ALA A 66 -3.10 0.26 -3.55
C ALA A 66 -4.62 0.51 -3.63
N LEU A 67 -5.29 0.06 -4.70
CA LEU A 67 -6.75 0.16 -4.83
C LEU A 67 -7.48 -0.61 -3.73
N LEU A 68 -7.09 -1.85 -3.46
CA LEU A 68 -7.65 -2.65 -2.36
C LEU A 68 -7.41 -1.98 -1.01
N GLY A 69 -6.18 -1.51 -0.77
CA GLY A 69 -5.81 -0.79 0.43
C GLY A 69 -6.68 0.44 0.67
N CYS A 70 -6.84 1.29 -0.35
CA CYS A 70 -7.72 2.46 -0.27
C CYS A 70 -9.18 2.09 0.07
N GLY A 71 -9.71 1.03 -0.55
CA GLY A 71 -11.05 0.54 -0.24
C GLY A 71 -11.19 0.07 1.22
N CYS A 72 -10.26 -0.76 1.69
CA CYS A 72 -10.24 -1.25 3.07
C CYS A 72 -10.04 -0.12 4.09
N GLY A 73 -9.14 0.83 3.81
CA GLY A 73 -8.89 1.98 4.67
C GLY A 73 -10.08 2.93 4.74
N GLY A 74 -10.79 3.11 3.61
CA GLY A 74 -12.03 3.89 3.57
C GLY A 74 -13.14 3.23 4.40
N LEU A 75 -13.29 1.91 4.29
CA LEU A 75 -14.22 1.15 5.13
C LEU A 75 -13.83 1.23 6.61
N ALA A 76 -12.56 1.05 6.95
CA ALA A 76 -12.08 1.18 8.32
C ALA A 76 -12.37 2.57 8.90
N ARG A 77 -12.13 3.61 8.11
CA ARG A 77 -12.48 4.99 8.49
C ARG A 77 -13.98 5.16 8.72
N LEU A 78 -14.81 4.56 7.87
CA LEU A 78 -16.27 4.56 8.04
C LEU A 78 -16.67 3.84 9.35
N LEU A 79 -16.04 2.72 9.70
CA LEU A 79 -16.38 1.95 10.90
C LEU A 79 -15.92 2.61 12.21
N VAL A 80 -14.87 3.42 12.17
CA VAL A 80 -14.27 4.03 13.37
C VAL A 80 -14.83 5.42 13.68
N VAL A 81 -15.35 6.13 12.67
CA VAL A 81 -15.88 7.50 12.82
C VAL A 81 -17.38 7.52 13.15
N PHE A 82 -18.07 6.38 13.06
CA PHE A 82 -19.45 6.17 13.51
C PHE A 82 -19.47 5.35 14.81
#